data_AF-A0A1G0MKD9-F1
#
_entry.id   AF-A0A1G0MKD9-F1
#
_cell.length_a   1.000
_cell.length_b   1.000
_cell.length_c   1.000
_cell.angle_alpha   90.00
_cell.angle_beta   90.00
_cell.angle_gamma   90.00
#
_symmetry.space_group_name_H-M   'P 1'
#
loop_
_entity.id
_entity.type
_entity.pdbx_description
1 polymer ?
#
loop_
_entity_poly.entity_id
_entity_poly.type
_entity_poly.pdbx_seq_one_letter_code
_entity_poly.pdbx_strand_id
1 'polypeptide(L)' 'MGFMDEIIDAVLNHVKKGIIRTYNRHDYDKEKRRALEAWERKLLSITTGAKGNVVSIGSRTKPA' A
#
# COMPACT_ATOMS: atom_id res chain seq x y z
N MET A 1 -8.79 -3.51 -1.68
CA MET A 1 -7.66 -3.58 -0.73
C MET A 1 -7.75 -2.34 0.13
N GLY A 2 -7.62 -2.46 1.45
CA GLY A 2 -7.66 -1.30 2.33
C GLY A 2 -6.29 -0.66 2.43
N PHE A 3 -6.14 0.55 1.92
CA PHE A 3 -5.01 1.45 2.17
C PHE A 3 -5.55 2.78 2.65
N MET A 4 -4.75 3.55 3.39
CA MET A 4 -5.18 4.86 3.88
C MET A 4 -5.32 5.83 2.71
N ASP A 5 -6.34 6.70 2.77
CA ASP A 5 -6.60 7.70 1.74
C ASP A 5 -5.37 8.59 1.47
N GLU A 6 -4.60 8.91 2.51
CA GLU A 6 -3.35 9.68 2.37
C GLU A 6 -2.31 9.02 1.48
N ILE A 7 -2.22 7.68 1.54
CA ILE A 7 -1.29 6.91 0.72
C ILE A 7 -1.81 6.86 -0.71
N ILE A 8 -3.12 6.66 -0.88
CA ILE A 8 -3.76 6.63 -2.21
C ILE A 8 -3.57 7.97 -2.91
N ASP A 9 -3.86 9.08 -2.23
CA ASP A 9 -3.65 10.43 -2.74
C ASP A 9 -2.17 10.71 -3.06
N ALA A 10 -1.25 10.25 -2.21
CA ALA A 10 0.18 10.40 -2.46
C ALA A 10 0.67 9.59 -3.67
N VAL A 11 0.13 8.38 -3.90
CA VAL A 11 0.41 7.60 -5.13
C VAL A 11 -0.14 8.31 -6.37
N LEU A 12 -1.34 8.89 -6.27
CA LEU A 12 -2.01 9.61 -7.35
C LEU A 12 -1.44 11.03 -7.56
N ASN A 13 -0.43 11.43 -6.78
CA ASN A 13 0.12 12.78 -6.77
C ASN A 13 -0.95 13.87 -6.61
N HIS A 14 -2.00 13.57 -5.83
CA HIS A 14 -3.04 14.54 -5.52
C HIS A 14 -2.51 15.60 -4.55
N VAL A 15 -2.74 16.86 -4.90
CA VAL A 15 -2.31 17.99 -4.07
C VAL A 15 -3.13 18.01 -2.78
N LYS A 16 -2.45 17.84 -1.64
CA LYS A 16 -3.06 17.96 -0.30
C LYS A 16 -3.63 19.39 -0.12
N LYS A 17 -4.89 19.51 0.29
CA LYS A 17 -5.56 20.79 0.53
C LYS A 17 -5.54 21.18 2.01
N GLY A 18 -5.63 22.48 2.29
CA GLY A 18 -5.76 23.03 3.64
C GLY A 18 -4.56 22.76 4.55
N ILE A 19 -4.84 22.62 5.85
CA ILE A 19 -3.84 22.51 6.93
C ILE A 19 -2.93 21.27 6.77
N ILE A 20 -3.45 20.21 6.17
CA ILE A 20 -2.72 18.95 5.94
C ILE A 20 -1.48 19.20 5.08
N ARG A 21 -1.52 20.14 4.11
CA ARG A 21 -0.35 20.50 3.30
C ARG A 21 0.79 21.06 4.14
N THR A 22 0.47 21.81 5.18
CA THR A 22 1.46 22.48 6.04
C THR A 22 2.17 21.49 6.97
N TYR A 23 1.41 20.53 7.51
CA TYR A 23 1.92 19.63 8.56
C TYR A 23 2.30 18.23 8.07
N ASN A 24 1.60 17.68 7.08
CA ASN A 24 1.87 16.34 6.58
C ASN A 24 2.97 16.35 5.50
N ARG A 25 4.21 16.47 5.96
CA ARG A 25 5.45 16.44 5.16
C ARG A 25 6.01 15.03 4.93
N HIS A 26 5.27 13.99 5.32
CA HIS A 26 5.73 12.62 5.12
C HIS A 26 5.53 12.23 3.65
N ASP A 27 6.55 11.62 3.04
CA ASP A 27 6.54 11.24 1.61
C ASP A 27 5.88 9.88 1.37
N TYR A 28 5.67 9.08 2.42
CA TYR A 28 5.01 7.77 2.39
C TYR A 28 5.67 6.74 1.46
N ASP A 29 6.97 6.85 1.16
CA ASP A 29 7.60 6.00 0.15
C ASP A 29 7.46 4.49 0.43
N LYS A 30 7.56 4.09 1.70
CA LYS A 30 7.40 2.68 2.10
C LYS A 30 5.96 2.20 1.91
N GLU A 31 5.00 3.04 2.28
CA GLU A 31 3.58 2.75 2.19
C GLU A 31 3.09 2.75 0.74
N LYS A 32 3.54 3.71 -0.07
CA LYS A 32 3.30 3.77 -1.53
C LYS A 32 3.83 2.51 -2.20
N ARG A 33 5.06 2.08 -1.87
CA ARG A 33 5.64 0.84 -2.40
C ARG A 33 4.75 -0.37 -2.05
N ARG A 34 4.38 -0.52 -0.77
CA ARG A 34 3.52 -1.62 -0.33
C ARG A 34 2.16 -1.62 -1.03
N ALA A 35 1.58 -0.45 -1.27
CA ALA A 35 0.32 -0.31 -2.01
C ALA A 35 0.47 -0.75 -3.47
N LEU A 36 1.54 -0.31 -4.14
CA LEU A 36 1.83 -0.68 -5.53
C LEU A 36 2.15 -2.16 -5.70
N GLU A 37 2.94 -2.77 -4.81
CA GLU A 37 3.22 -4.21 -4.82
C GLU A 37 1.94 -5.05 -4.61
N ALA A 38 1.02 -4.59 -3.77
CA ALA A 38 -0.25 -5.27 -3.57
C ALA A 38 -1.12 -5.17 -4.84
N TRP A 39 -1.08 -4.01 -5.51
CA TRP A 39 -1.75 -3.82 -6.78
C TRP A 39 -1.16 -4.68 -7.89
N GLU A 40 0.16 -4.75 -7.99
CA GLU A 40 0.89 -5.64 -8.90
C GLU A 40 0.44 -7.09 -8.74
N ARG A 41 0.45 -7.62 -7.50
CA ARG A 41 -0.04 -8.98 -7.23
C ARG A 41 -1.47 -9.20 -7.71
N LYS A 42 -2.34 -8.20 -7.51
CA LYS A 42 -3.73 -8.27 -7.98
C LYS A 42 -3.80 -8.28 -9.51
N LEU A 43 -3.06 -7.40 -10.17
CA LEU A 43 -3.01 -7.33 -11.63
C LEU A 43 -2.52 -8.65 -12.23
N LEU A 44 -1.42 -9.19 -11.71
CA LEU A 44 -0.88 -10.49 -12.15
C LEU A 44 -1.90 -11.62 -11.98
N SER A 45 -2.67 -11.62 -10.88
CA SER A 45 -3.74 -12.62 -10.67
C SER A 45 -4.86 -12.53 -11.70
N ILE A 46 -5.13 -11.33 -12.24
CA ILE A 46 -6.16 -11.09 -13.26
C ILE A 46 -5.61 -11.47 -14.63
N THR A 47 -4.42 -10.99 -14.98
CA THR A 47 -3.87 -11.11 -16.34
C THR A 47 -3.34 -12.52 -16.65
N THR A 48 -2.74 -13.18 -15.67
CA THR A 48 -2.06 -14.47 -15.88
C THR A 48 -2.97 -15.66 -15.56
N GLY A 49 -4.17 -15.42 -14.99
CA GLY A 49 -5.12 -16.47 -14.58
C GLY A 49 -4.63 -17.36 -13.43
N ALA A 50 -3.38 -17.21 -12.99
CA ALA A 50 -2.81 -17.88 -11.84
C ALA A 50 -3.27 -17.16 -10.56
N LYS A 51 -4.18 -17.79 -9.81
CA LYS A 51 -4.44 -17.42 -8.41
C LYS A 51 -3.15 -17.57 -7.62
N GLY A 52 -2.42 -16.46 -7.42
CA GLY A 52 -1.22 -16.45 -6.58
C GLY A 52 -1.56 -16.92 -5.16
N ASN A 53 -1.12 -18.12 -4.81
CA ASN A 53 -1.43 -18.83 -3.56
C ASN A 53 -0.55 -18.35 -2.38
N VAL A 54 -0.16 -17.08 -2.35
CA VAL A 54 0.82 -16.56 -1.38
C VAL A 54 0.19 -15.42 -0.59
N VAL A 55 -0.17 -15.73 0.65
CA VAL A 55 -0.52 -14.77 1.71
C VAL A 55 0.68 -14.67 2.64
N SER A 56 1.14 -13.45 2.95
CA SER A 56 2.20 -13.24 3.93
C SER A 56 1.70 -13.62 5.34
N ILE A 57 2.19 -14.73 5.88
CA ILE A 57 2.01 -15.07 7.29
C ILE A 57 3.07 -14.31 8.08
N GLY A 58 2.64 -13.31 8.85
CA GLY A 58 3.51 -12.66 9.84
C GLY A 58 4.05 -13.69 10.83
N SER A 59 5.35 -13.63 11.10
CA SER A 59 6.06 -14.56 11.98
C SER A 59 5.45 -14.58 13.38
N ARG A 60 5.02 -15.76 13.83
CA ARG A 60 4.73 -16.01 15.25
C ARG A 60 6.00 -15.75 16.06
N THR A 61 5.93 -14.86 17.03
CA THR A 61 6.88 -14.83 18.14
C THR A 61 6.13 -15.24 19.39
N LYS A 62 6.34 -16.49 19.84
CA LYS A 62 6.13 -16.86 21.25
C LYS A 62 7.39 -16.50 22.02
N PRO A 63 7.27 -15.88 23.19
CA PRO A 63 7.83 -16.51 24.41
C PRO A 63 7.01 -16.12 25.67
N ALA A 64 7.09 -16.74 26.85
CA ALA A 64 7.68 -17.97 27.37
C ALA A 64 6.78 -18.39 28.55
#